data_AF-A0A150V0R1-F1
#
_entry.id   AF-A0A150V0R1-F1
#
_cell.length_a   1.000
_cell.length_b   1.000
_cell.length_c   1.000
_cell.angle_alpha   90.00
_cell.angle_beta   90.00
_cell.angle_gamma   90.00
#
_symmetry.space_group_name_H-M   'P 1'
#
loop_
_entity.id
_entity.type
_entity.pdbx_description
1 polymer ?
#
loop_
_entity_poly.entity_id
_entity_poly.type
_entity_poly.pdbx_seq_one_letter_code
_entity_poly.pdbx_strand_id
1 'polypeptide(L)'
;SPGFHFMSYLHLERNHDQYELRYVNAFDIPQTAPCLILAGDIGYLIQMSAMVKFLAELCSRFTRVFFGAGKHEFYGLTYAFSIRIAESLSNELGDSLIFLNQTEY
;
A
#
# COMPACT_ATOMS: atom_id res chain seq x y z
N SER A 1 -14.31 20.34 -0.10
CA SER A 1 -14.21 19.36 1.00
C SER A 1 -13.08 18.41 0.67
N PRO A 2 -12.06 18.18 1.53
CA PRO A 2 -11.14 17.08 1.28
C PRO A 2 -11.90 15.77 1.52
N GLY A 3 -12.25 15.10 0.42
CA GLY A 3 -12.80 13.76 0.45
C GLY A 3 -11.70 12.72 0.58
N PHE A 4 -12.07 11.54 1.09
CA PHE A 4 -11.19 10.37 1.13
C PHE A 4 -11.83 9.23 0.34
N HIS A 5 -11.02 8.56 -0.48
CA HIS A 5 -11.31 7.24 -1.02
C HIS A 5 -10.73 6.20 -0.06
N PHE A 6 -11.46 5.14 0.25
CA PHE A 6 -10.99 4.07 1.14
C PHE A 6 -10.95 2.73 0.41
N MET A 7 -9.88 1.96 0.62
CA MET A 7 -9.73 0.60 0.12
C MET A 7 -9.06 -0.28 1.17
N SER A 8 -9.38 -1.58 1.14
CA SER A 8 -8.84 -2.60 2.05
C SER A 8 -9.04 -3.97 1.41
N TYR A 9 -8.33 -5.00 1.89
CA TYR A 9 -8.56 -6.40 1.49
C TYR A 9 -8.41 -6.68 -0.02
N LEU A 10 -7.51 -5.97 -0.70
CA LEU A 10 -7.23 -6.19 -2.13
C LEU A 10 -6.53 -7.54 -2.38
N HIS A 11 -5.71 -7.98 -1.42
CA HIS A 11 -4.96 -9.22 -1.45
C HIS A 11 -4.23 -9.44 -2.79
N LEU A 12 -3.47 -8.45 -3.26
CA LEU A 12 -2.78 -8.45 -4.56
C LEU A 12 -1.76 -9.59 -4.68
N GLU A 13 -1.31 -10.14 -3.55
CA GLU A 13 -0.43 -11.30 -3.47
C GLU A 13 -1.07 -12.63 -3.89
N ARG A 14 -2.41 -12.73 -3.86
CA ARG A 14 -3.08 -14.01 -4.12
C ARG A 14 -2.92 -14.41 -5.59
N ASN A 15 -2.79 -15.73 -5.79
CA ASN A 15 -2.45 -16.39 -7.05
C ASN A 15 -1.01 -16.08 -7.49
N HIS A 16 -0.07 -16.81 -6.90
CA HIS A 16 1.38 -16.64 -7.07
C HIS A 16 1.87 -16.64 -8.53
N ASP A 17 1.11 -17.21 -9.47
CA ASP A 17 1.48 -17.21 -10.89
C ASP A 17 1.03 -15.94 -11.64
N GLN A 18 0.20 -15.09 -11.00
CA GLN A 18 -0.45 -13.93 -11.62
C GLN A 18 -0.39 -12.65 -10.79
N TYR A 19 0.34 -12.62 -9.67
CA TYR A 19 0.34 -11.45 -8.77
C TYR A 19 0.76 -10.15 -9.49
N GLU A 20 1.79 -10.17 -10.34
CA GLU A 20 2.22 -9.00 -11.14
C GLU A 20 1.05 -8.42 -11.98
N LEU A 21 0.26 -9.28 -12.61
CA LEU A 21 -0.93 -8.86 -13.37
C LEU A 21 -1.98 -8.22 -12.45
N ARG A 22 -2.10 -8.70 -11.20
CA ARG A 22 -3.04 -8.12 -10.23
C ARG A 22 -2.61 -6.75 -9.75
N TYR A 23 -1.31 -6.55 -9.50
CA TYR A 23 -0.78 -5.21 -9.20
C TYR A 23 -1.00 -4.24 -10.37
N VAL A 24 -0.79 -4.69 -11.61
CA VAL A 24 -1.04 -3.87 -12.81
C VAL A 24 -2.53 -3.54 -12.97
N ASN A 25 -3.42 -4.53 -12.86
CA ASN A 25 -4.86 -4.31 -13.00
C ASN A 25 -5.43 -3.44 -11.86
N ALA A 26 -4.78 -3.41 -10.70
CA ALA A 26 -5.16 -2.53 -9.62
C ALA A 26 -4.96 -1.04 -9.96
N PHE A 27 -4.29 -0.69 -11.06
CA PHE A 27 -4.19 0.70 -11.52
C PHE A 27 -5.53 1.27 -12.00
N ASP A 28 -6.54 0.45 -12.27
CA ASP A 28 -7.87 0.93 -12.70
C ASP A 28 -8.76 1.45 -11.55
N ILE A 29 -8.23 1.60 -10.33
CA ILE A 29 -8.97 2.18 -9.19
C ILE A 29 -9.45 3.59 -9.53
N PRO A 30 -10.75 3.90 -9.53
CA PRO A 30 -11.23 5.25 -9.88
C PRO A 30 -10.87 6.27 -8.80
N GLN A 31 -10.37 7.43 -9.21
CA GLN A 31 -10.10 8.55 -8.31
C GLN A 31 -11.39 9.33 -8.01
N THR A 32 -12.08 8.96 -6.93
CA THR A 32 -13.30 9.62 -6.46
C THR A 32 -13.02 10.76 -5.48
N ALA A 33 -11.76 10.91 -5.05
CA ALA A 33 -11.31 11.87 -4.05
C ALA A 33 -9.81 12.17 -4.20
N PRO A 34 -9.31 13.32 -3.68
CA PRO A 34 -7.88 13.66 -3.75
C PRO A 34 -6.99 12.78 -2.86
N CYS A 35 -7.52 12.25 -1.75
CA CYS A 35 -6.77 11.40 -0.81
C CYS A 35 -7.25 9.95 -0.90
N LEU A 36 -6.32 9.00 -0.79
CA LEU A 36 -6.60 7.56 -0.72
C LEU A 36 -6.12 6.99 0.62
N ILE A 37 -6.94 6.16 1.25
CA ILE A 37 -6.56 5.37 2.43
C ILE A 37 -6.58 3.89 2.05
N LEU A 38 -5.42 3.25 2.16
CA LEU A 38 -5.23 1.81 2.07
C LEU A 38 -5.22 1.24 3.49
N ALA A 39 -6.33 0.65 3.93
CA ALA A 39 -6.60 0.25 5.31
C ALA A 39 -6.27 -1.21 5.63
N GLY A 40 -5.21 -1.75 5.01
CA GLY A 40 -4.69 -3.09 5.28
C GLY A 40 -5.12 -4.18 4.31
N ASP A 41 -4.39 -5.30 4.35
CA ASP A 41 -4.57 -6.48 3.52
C ASP A 41 -4.60 -6.16 2.00
N ILE A 42 -3.71 -5.27 1.60
CA ILE A 42 -3.40 -4.86 0.24
C ILE A 42 -2.51 -5.90 -0.47
N GLY A 43 -1.42 -6.33 0.17
CA GLY A 43 -0.41 -7.18 -0.44
C GLY A 43 0.81 -7.39 0.43
N TYR A 44 1.62 -8.41 0.13
CA TYR A 44 2.81 -8.73 0.94
C TYR A 44 3.95 -7.71 0.73
N LEU A 45 4.54 -7.20 1.82
CA LEU A 45 5.73 -6.32 1.75
C LEU A 45 6.99 -7.06 1.27
N ILE A 46 7.05 -8.39 1.42
CA ILE A 46 8.16 -9.20 0.89
C ILE A 46 8.26 -9.11 -0.64
N GLN A 47 7.16 -8.73 -1.33
CA GLN A 47 7.12 -8.45 -2.77
C GLN A 47 7.44 -6.97 -3.04
N MET A 48 8.55 -6.48 -2.47
CA MET A 48 8.87 -5.06 -2.39
C MET A 48 8.81 -4.34 -3.75
N SER A 49 9.31 -4.94 -4.83
CA SER A 49 9.29 -4.33 -6.17
C SER A 49 7.88 -4.12 -6.73
N ALA A 50 6.96 -5.07 -6.53
CA ALA A 50 5.58 -4.96 -7.00
C ALA A 50 4.81 -3.94 -6.16
N MET A 51 5.02 -3.99 -4.83
CA MET A 51 4.41 -3.03 -3.90
C MET A 51 4.87 -1.59 -4.16
N VAL A 52 6.17 -1.36 -4.40
CA VAL A 52 6.71 -0.03 -4.76
C VAL A 52 6.04 0.51 -6.01
N LYS A 53 6.00 -0.29 -7.10
CA LYS A 53 5.36 0.14 -8.37
C LYS A 53 3.90 0.50 -8.16
N PHE A 54 3.19 -0.28 -7.35
CA PHE A 54 1.78 -0.04 -7.07
C PHE A 54 1.54 1.22 -6.25
N LEU A 55 2.29 1.41 -5.17
CA LEU A 55 2.18 2.61 -4.36
C LEU A 55 2.62 3.87 -5.12
N ALA A 56 3.65 3.77 -5.96
CA ALA A 56 4.11 4.87 -6.81
C ALA A 56 3.03 5.30 -7.81
N GLU A 57 2.33 4.35 -8.44
CA GLU A 57 1.23 4.66 -9.35
C GLU A 57 0.03 5.30 -8.63
N LEU A 58 -0.29 4.85 -7.42
CA LEU A 58 -1.31 5.53 -6.61
C LEU A 58 -0.86 6.95 -6.23
N CYS A 59 0.39 7.13 -5.85
CA CYS A 59 0.95 8.44 -5.50
C CYS A 59 1.05 9.41 -6.69
N SER A 60 1.10 8.91 -7.93
CA SER A 60 1.06 9.76 -9.14
C SER A 60 -0.34 10.32 -9.41
N ARG A 61 -1.38 9.68 -8.88
CA ARG A 61 -2.80 9.99 -9.14
C ARG A 61 -3.46 10.71 -7.97
N PHE A 62 -3.17 10.30 -6.75
CA PHE A 62 -3.71 10.88 -5.52
C PHE A 62 -2.75 11.90 -4.93
N THR A 63 -3.28 12.98 -4.34
CA THR A 63 -2.47 14.00 -3.66
C THR A 63 -1.77 13.44 -2.43
N ARG A 64 -2.45 12.54 -1.70
CA ARG A 64 -1.91 11.81 -0.55
C ARG A 64 -2.44 10.38 -0.58
N VAL A 65 -1.56 9.42 -0.36
CA VAL A 65 -1.89 8.02 -0.11
C VAL A 65 -1.50 7.71 1.34
N PHE A 66 -2.46 7.27 2.14
CA PHE A 66 -2.24 6.81 3.50
C PHE A 66 -2.21 5.29 3.49
N PHE A 67 -1.12 4.69 3.95
CA PHE A 67 -0.93 3.25 3.92
C PHE A 67 -0.90 2.70 5.35
N GLY A 68 -1.97 2.04 5.76
CA GLY A 68 -2.03 1.24 6.98
C GLY A 68 -1.74 -0.21 6.63
N ALA A 69 -0.64 -0.76 7.16
CA ALA A 69 -0.31 -2.16 6.95
C ALA A 69 -1.14 -3.07 7.86
N GLY A 70 -1.74 -4.11 7.29
CA GLY A 70 -2.48 -5.16 7.96
C GLY A 70 -1.63 -6.42 8.16
N LYS A 71 -2.30 -7.53 8.51
CA LYS A 71 -1.64 -8.81 8.80
C LYS A 71 -0.95 -9.37 7.56
N HIS A 72 -1.57 -9.23 6.39
CA HIS A 72 -1.02 -9.79 5.16
C HIS A 72 0.27 -9.09 4.75
N GLU A 73 0.36 -7.76 4.90
CA GLU A 73 1.58 -7.01 4.60
C GLU A 73 2.83 -7.58 5.27
N PHE A 74 2.67 -8.06 6.51
CA PHE A 74 3.78 -8.52 7.34
C PHE A 74 4.03 -10.03 7.25
N TYR A 75 3.27 -10.75 6.42
CA TYR A 75 3.38 -12.21 6.33
C TYR A 75 4.79 -12.65 5.90
N GLY A 76 5.37 -13.59 6.66
CA GLY A 76 6.73 -14.09 6.43
C GLY A 76 7.87 -13.17 6.91
N LEU A 77 7.55 -12.04 7.55
CA LEU A 77 8.52 -11.07 8.06
C LEU A 77 8.36 -10.90 9.58
N THR A 78 9.42 -10.45 10.25
CA THR A 78 9.30 -9.98 11.65
C THR A 78 8.67 -8.60 11.67
N TYR A 79 7.92 -8.26 12.72
CA TYR A 79 7.29 -6.94 12.86
C TYR A 79 8.32 -5.80 12.68
N ALA A 80 9.48 -5.87 13.35
CA ALA A 80 10.52 -4.85 13.23
C ALA A 80 11.07 -4.70 11.79
N PHE A 81 11.19 -5.81 11.06
CA PHE A 81 11.62 -5.75 9.65
C PHE A 81 10.52 -5.18 8.76
N SER A 82 9.25 -5.53 9.02
CA SER A 82 8.11 -5.00 8.30
C SER A 82 7.95 -3.49 8.48
N ILE A 83 8.09 -2.98 9.71
CA ILE A 83 8.06 -1.53 9.99
C ILE A 83 9.16 -0.82 9.20
N ARG A 84 10.40 -1.34 9.24
CA ARG A 84 11.51 -0.76 8.47
C ARG A 84 11.24 -0.72 6.96
N ILE A 85 10.62 -1.75 6.39
CA ILE A 85 10.26 -1.74 4.97
C ILE A 85 9.19 -0.68 4.71
N ALA A 86 8.14 -0.63 5.52
CA ALA A 86 7.05 0.34 5.34
C ALA A 86 7.53 1.80 5.48
N GLU A 87 8.40 2.07 6.45
CA GLU A 87 9.08 3.37 6.60
C GLU A 87 9.98 3.68 5.40
N SER A 88 10.75 2.70 4.92
CA SER A 88 11.58 2.86 3.72
C SER A 88 10.74 3.21 2.48
N LEU A 89 9.57 2.59 2.30
CA LEU A 89 8.64 2.90 1.22
C LEU A 89 8.11 4.33 1.31
N SER A 90 7.70 4.75 2.51
CA SER A 90 7.23 6.12 2.76
C SER A 90 8.34 7.15 2.45
N ASN A 91 9.58 6.84 2.81
CA ASN A 91 10.74 7.70 2.50
C ASN A 91 11.06 7.74 1.00
N GLU A 92 10.98 6.61 0.30
CA GLU A 92 11.25 6.51 -1.14
C GLU A 92 10.21 7.29 -1.98
N LEU A 93 8.94 7.24 -1.57
CA LEU A 93 7.84 7.92 -2.27
C LEU A 93 7.56 9.34 -1.72
N GLY A 94 8.33 9.76 -0.72
CA GLY A 94 8.27 11.09 -0.13
C GLY A 94 6.90 11.44 0.44
N ASP A 95 6.57 12.74 0.43
CA ASP A 95 5.36 13.25 1.10
C ASP A 95 4.04 12.71 0.48
N SER A 96 4.09 12.07 -0.68
CA SER A 96 2.91 11.50 -1.34
C SER A 96 2.39 10.24 -0.64
N LEU A 97 3.28 9.48 0.02
CA LEU A 97 2.93 8.28 0.78
C LEU A 97 3.15 8.53 2.27
N ILE A 98 2.08 8.35 3.06
CA ILE A 98 2.11 8.44 4.51
C ILE A 98 1.86 7.05 5.09
N PHE A 99 2.91 6.43 5.64
CA PHE A 99 2.75 5.19 6.40
C PHE A 99 2.06 5.47 7.74
N LEU A 100 0.92 4.82 7.98
CA LEU A 100 0.17 4.88 9.22
C LEU A 100 0.64 3.75 10.14
N ASN A 101 1.66 4.01 10.94
CA ASN A 101 2.11 3.08 11.97
C ASN A 101 1.30 3.28 13.26
N GLN A 102 0.45 2.32 13.63
CA GLN A 102 -0.13 2.29 14.98
C GLN A 102 0.94 1.77 15.94
N THR A 103 1.45 2.65 16.81
CA THR A 103 2.48 2.28 17.78
C THR A 103 1.93 1.69 19.08
N GLU A 104 0.64 1.85 19.42
CA GLU A 104 0.02 1.31 20.66
C GLU A 104 -1.51 1.08 20.51
N TYR A 105 -2.03 0.05 21.19
CA TYR A 105 -3.43 -0.09 21.64
C TYR A 105 -3.43 -0.20 23.16
#